data_AF-A0A0B1STS5-F1
#
_entry.id   AF-A0A0B1STS5-F1
#
_cell.length_a   1.000
_cell.length_b   1.000
_cell.length_c   1.000
_cell.angle_alpha   90.00
_cell.angle_beta   90.00
_cell.angle_gamma   90.00
#
_symmetry.space_group_name_H-M   'P 1'
#
loop_
_entity.id
_entity.type
_entity.pdbx_description
1 polymer ?
#
loop_
_entity_poly.entity_id
_entity_poly.type
_entity_poly.pdbx_seq_one_letter_code
_entity_poly.pdbx_strand_id
1 'polypeptide(L)'
;MPTLEILKVYCCELEKTAIERASLCEQMDSVPQGILIENNYNFTKNLNRTLATAANNAAQLWWSEITKLESGIDQIQNLYYTHLGINSFAKAAQLWWSEITKLESGIDQIQNLYYTHLGINSFAKMASDLTTGVGCAVVHCGNRINVVCHYDTTLANAVKLYTCGPTCNRCENGTSSCVNGLCPAASETCSVATTTAAPEATTTTTEPNTLCPNNHGMTDPLRFAILAKHNSLRTALALGTVENGQTGVMCRKASKMPTLTYSCNLECTALARASKCSQMDSTPPQCISENSYNFTKNLNRTLSQAANAVCFSS
;
A
#
# COMPACT_ATOMS: atom_id res chain seq x y z
N MET A 1 2.59 -7.06 -34.79
CA MET A 1 2.43 -7.49 -33.39
C MET A 1 2.26 -6.23 -32.55
N PRO A 2 1.14 -6.01 -31.85
CA PRO A 2 0.98 -4.78 -31.10
C PRO A 2 1.89 -4.80 -29.88
N THR A 3 2.73 -3.79 -29.80
CA THR A 3 3.59 -3.46 -28.67
C THR A 3 2.73 -3.13 -27.46
N LEU A 4 2.90 -3.90 -26.39
CA LEU A 4 2.28 -3.62 -25.09
C LEU A 4 2.94 -2.39 -24.49
N GLU A 5 2.30 -1.23 -24.62
CA GLU A 5 2.70 -0.03 -23.89
C GLU A 5 2.60 -0.30 -22.39
N ILE A 6 3.76 -0.19 -21.75
CA ILE A 6 3.95 -0.37 -20.31
C ILE A 6 3.11 0.69 -19.61
N LEU A 7 2.31 0.28 -18.62
CA LEU A 7 1.55 1.17 -17.74
C LEU A 7 2.55 1.96 -16.87
N LYS A 8 3.13 2.98 -17.49
CA LYS A 8 4.04 3.94 -16.89
C LYS A 8 3.21 5.12 -16.42
N VAL A 9 3.41 5.48 -15.15
CA VAL A 9 3.08 6.79 -14.58
C VAL A 9 1.57 7.01 -14.34
N TYR A 10 1.26 7.75 -13.28
CA TYR A 10 -0.06 8.34 -13.08
C TYR A 10 -0.47 9.08 -14.36
N CYS A 11 -1.46 8.53 -15.07
CA CYS A 11 -1.88 9.06 -16.35
C CYS A 11 -3.16 9.88 -16.15
N CYS A 12 -3.03 11.21 -16.21
CA CYS A 12 -4.18 12.13 -16.07
C CYS A 12 -5.28 11.84 -17.11
N GLU A 13 -4.92 11.33 -18.28
CA GLU A 13 -5.88 10.95 -19.33
C GLU A 13 -6.69 9.69 -18.96
N LEU A 14 -6.07 8.70 -18.31
CA LEU A 14 -6.77 7.52 -17.79
C LEU A 14 -7.68 7.89 -16.62
N GLU A 15 -7.22 8.77 -15.73
CA GLU A 15 -8.04 9.31 -14.65
C GLU A 15 -9.27 10.04 -15.20
N LYS A 16 -9.07 10.95 -16.16
CA LYS A 16 -10.16 11.69 -16.81
C LYS A 16 -11.18 10.76 -17.45
N THR A 17 -10.71 9.77 -18.20
CA THR A 17 -11.58 8.78 -18.86
C THR A 17 -12.37 7.96 -17.82
N ALA A 18 -11.74 7.58 -16.71
CA ALA A 18 -12.40 6.86 -15.61
C ALA A 18 -13.47 7.72 -14.91
N ILE A 19 -13.23 9.03 -14.72
CA ILE A 19 -14.20 9.98 -14.14
C ILE A 19 -15.40 10.17 -15.07
N GLU A 20 -15.16 10.38 -16.36
CA GLU A 20 -16.21 10.55 -17.37
C GLU A 20 -17.11 9.30 -17.43
N ARG A 21 -16.51 8.11 -17.34
CA ARG A 21 -17.25 6.83 -17.28
C ARG A 21 -18.01 6.64 -15.96
N ALA A 22 -17.40 6.93 -14.82
CA ALA A 22 -18.06 6.83 -13.51
C ALA A 22 -19.28 7.75 -13.38
N SER A 23 -19.34 8.82 -14.17
CA SER A 23 -20.46 9.77 -14.20
C SER A 23 -21.74 9.19 -14.82
N LEU A 24 -21.68 7.99 -15.41
CA LEU A 24 -22.82 7.30 -16.03
C LEU A 24 -23.65 6.45 -15.03
N CYS A 25 -23.18 6.29 -13.78
CA CYS A 25 -23.88 5.66 -12.66
C CYS A 25 -24.51 4.27 -12.95
N GLU A 26 -25.78 4.22 -13.37
CA GLU A 26 -26.59 3.00 -13.53
C GLU A 26 -26.40 2.28 -14.87
N GLN A 27 -25.72 2.90 -15.84
CA GLN A 27 -25.46 2.32 -17.17
C GLN A 27 -24.08 1.64 -17.29
N MET A 28 -23.46 1.29 -16.16
CA MET A 28 -22.15 0.65 -16.13
C MET A 28 -22.29 -0.88 -16.14
N ASP A 29 -22.52 -1.47 -17.32
CA ASP A 29 -22.33 -2.90 -17.50
C ASP A 29 -20.83 -3.22 -17.51
N SER A 30 -20.43 -4.36 -16.93
CA SER A 30 -19.04 -4.88 -16.88
C SER A 30 -18.49 -5.34 -18.24
N VAL A 31 -19.12 -4.89 -19.35
CA VAL A 31 -18.80 -5.34 -20.70
C VAL A 31 -17.63 -4.50 -21.24
N PRO A 32 -16.52 -5.14 -21.64
CA PRO A 32 -15.38 -4.43 -22.21
C PRO A 32 -15.78 -3.66 -23.47
N GLN A 33 -15.78 -2.33 -23.42
CA GLN A 33 -15.82 -1.51 -24.64
C GLN A 33 -14.37 -1.23 -25.09
N GLY A 34 -13.83 -2.11 -25.93
CA GLY A 34 -12.50 -1.96 -26.54
C GLY A 34 -11.35 -2.63 -25.78
N ILE A 35 -10.13 -2.08 -25.89
CA ILE A 35 -8.88 -2.60 -25.27
C ILE A 35 -8.81 -2.30 -23.75
N LEU A 36 -9.72 -1.48 -23.23
CA LEU A 36 -9.74 -1.07 -21.83
C LEU A 36 -10.51 -2.08 -20.97
N ILE A 37 -9.83 -2.65 -19.97
CA ILE A 37 -10.41 -3.50 -18.94
C ILE A 37 -10.70 -2.60 -17.74
N GLU A 38 -11.97 -2.48 -17.32
CA GLU A 38 -12.39 -1.63 -16.21
C GLU A 38 -12.89 -2.45 -15.02
N ASN A 39 -12.57 -2.00 -13.80
CA ASN A 39 -13.22 -2.45 -12.57
C ASN A 39 -14.15 -1.33 -12.12
N ASN A 40 -15.42 -1.65 -11.80
CA ASN A 40 -16.38 -0.70 -11.23
C ASN A 40 -16.85 -1.16 -9.84
N TYR A 41 -17.32 -0.23 -9.02
CA TYR A 41 -17.91 -0.54 -7.72
C TYR A 41 -18.98 0.49 -7.38
N ASN A 42 -20.22 0.04 -7.30
CA ASN A 42 -21.37 0.89 -6.99
C ASN A 42 -21.69 0.84 -5.49
N PHE A 43 -21.63 1.99 -4.84
CA PHE A 43 -22.04 2.13 -3.45
C PHE A 43 -23.53 2.38 -3.36
N THR A 44 -24.25 1.60 -2.55
CA THR A 44 -25.71 1.76 -2.31
C THR A 44 -26.04 2.29 -0.91
N LYS A 45 -25.04 2.37 -0.03
CA LYS A 45 -25.15 2.87 1.36
C LYS A 45 -24.12 3.97 1.59
N ASN A 46 -24.28 4.79 2.64
CA ASN A 46 -23.32 5.83 3.01
C ASN A 46 -22.93 6.77 1.85
N LEU A 47 -23.91 7.23 1.06
CA LEU A 47 -23.69 7.99 -0.19
C LEU A 47 -23.11 9.40 0.02
N ASN A 48 -23.20 9.95 1.24
CA ASN A 48 -22.73 11.30 1.58
C ASN A 48 -21.20 11.44 1.72
N ARG A 49 -20.43 10.58 1.06
CA ARG A 49 -18.96 10.55 1.11
C ARG A 49 -18.36 11.36 -0.05
N THR A 50 -17.10 11.79 0.07
CA THR A 50 -16.43 12.49 -1.03
C THR A 50 -16.05 11.52 -2.16
N LEU A 51 -15.85 12.03 -3.38
CA LEU A 51 -15.41 11.21 -4.53
C LEU A 51 -14.06 10.54 -4.27
N ALA A 52 -13.10 11.25 -3.67
CA ALA A 52 -11.82 10.67 -3.26
C ALA A 52 -11.97 9.54 -2.25
N THR A 53 -12.90 9.67 -1.30
CA THR A 53 -13.25 8.60 -0.36
C THR A 53 -13.93 7.42 -1.09
N ALA A 54 -14.84 7.68 -2.02
CA ALA A 54 -15.48 6.62 -2.80
C ALA A 54 -14.46 5.83 -3.63
N ALA A 55 -13.56 6.51 -4.33
CA ALA A 55 -12.50 5.90 -5.14
C ALA A 55 -11.53 5.07 -4.29
N ASN A 56 -11.07 5.62 -3.15
CA ASN A 56 -10.21 4.87 -2.23
C ASN A 56 -10.94 3.64 -1.66
N ASN A 57 -12.21 3.75 -1.31
CA ASN A 57 -12.98 2.62 -0.79
C ASN A 57 -13.20 1.56 -1.86
N ALA A 58 -13.51 1.96 -3.09
CA ALA A 58 -13.66 1.03 -4.21
C ALA A 58 -12.33 0.28 -4.45
N ALA A 59 -11.21 1.01 -4.47
CA ALA A 59 -9.90 0.40 -4.59
C ALA A 59 -9.60 -0.57 -3.44
N GLN A 60 -9.81 -0.17 -2.18
CA GLN A 60 -9.59 -1.05 -1.02
C GLN A 60 -10.56 -2.24 -1.01
N LEU A 61 -11.80 -2.07 -1.45
CA LEU A 61 -12.78 -3.14 -1.56
C LEU A 61 -12.36 -4.15 -2.63
N TRP A 62 -11.96 -3.70 -3.82
CA TRP A 62 -11.34 -4.57 -4.82
C TRP A 62 -10.11 -5.30 -4.28
N TRP A 63 -9.26 -4.61 -3.51
CA TRP A 63 -8.13 -5.25 -2.82
C TRP A 63 -8.54 -6.23 -1.71
N SER A 64 -9.72 -6.07 -1.11
CA SER A 64 -10.25 -6.93 -0.04
C SER A 64 -11.08 -8.11 -0.56
N GLU A 65 -11.76 -7.97 -1.69
CA GLU A 65 -12.42 -9.05 -2.43
C GLU A 65 -11.39 -10.14 -2.76
N ILE A 66 -10.17 -9.72 -3.12
CA ILE A 66 -8.99 -10.59 -3.31
C ILE A 66 -8.64 -11.43 -2.07
N THR A 67 -8.98 -10.98 -0.85
CA THR A 67 -8.68 -11.68 0.41
C THR A 67 -9.77 -12.65 0.87
N LYS A 68 -10.99 -12.55 0.33
CA LYS A 68 -12.14 -13.39 0.67
C LYS A 68 -12.26 -14.65 -0.20
N LEU A 69 -11.44 -14.77 -1.23
CA LEU A 69 -11.40 -15.95 -2.10
C LEU A 69 -10.88 -17.17 -1.30
N GLU A 70 -11.72 -18.21 -1.19
CA GLU A 70 -11.39 -19.49 -0.53
C GLU A 70 -10.17 -20.17 -1.19
N SER A 71 -9.94 -19.91 -2.48
CA SER A 71 -8.71 -20.18 -3.22
C SER A 71 -7.76 -18.97 -3.15
N GLY A 72 -7.06 -18.81 -2.03
CA GLY A 72 -6.35 -17.57 -1.70
C GLY A 72 -5.48 -16.99 -2.82
N ILE A 73 -5.68 -15.71 -3.18
CA ILE A 73 -4.80 -14.76 -3.93
C ILE A 73 -4.08 -15.30 -5.19
N ASP A 74 -4.44 -16.47 -5.67
CA ASP A 74 -3.71 -17.15 -6.73
C ASP A 74 -4.18 -16.72 -8.13
N GLN A 75 -5.22 -15.88 -8.21
CA GLN A 75 -5.99 -15.61 -9.43
C GLN A 75 -6.04 -14.13 -9.86
N ILE A 76 -5.52 -13.16 -9.08
CA ILE A 76 -5.45 -11.76 -9.53
C ILE A 76 -3.99 -11.31 -9.41
N GLN A 77 -3.12 -11.94 -10.21
CA GLN A 77 -1.74 -11.51 -10.38
C GLN A 77 -1.64 -10.73 -11.69
N ASN A 78 -1.49 -9.42 -11.64
CA ASN A 78 -1.06 -8.68 -12.82
C ASN A 78 0.43 -9.03 -13.08
N LEU A 79 0.64 -9.64 -14.25
CA LEU A 79 1.83 -10.36 -14.72
C LEU A 79 3.13 -9.57 -14.56
N TYR A 80 3.09 -8.25 -14.63
CA TYR A 80 4.26 -7.35 -14.49
C TYR A 80 4.79 -7.23 -13.05
N TYR A 81 3.92 -7.35 -12.04
CA TYR A 81 4.27 -7.05 -10.65
C TYR A 81 5.01 -8.17 -9.91
N THR A 82 4.97 -9.39 -10.42
CA THR A 82 5.61 -10.55 -9.78
C THR A 82 7.13 -10.49 -9.92
N HIS A 83 7.64 -10.09 -11.09
CA HIS A 83 9.08 -9.98 -11.36
C HIS A 83 9.74 -8.88 -10.53
N LEU A 84 8.98 -7.83 -10.19
CA LEU A 84 9.45 -6.66 -9.45
C LEU A 84 9.25 -6.81 -7.93
N GLY A 85 8.79 -7.95 -7.43
CA GLY A 85 8.49 -8.16 -5.99
C GLY A 85 7.28 -7.37 -5.46
N ILE A 86 6.63 -6.57 -6.30
CA ILE A 86 5.51 -5.70 -5.93
C ILE A 86 4.30 -6.52 -5.47
N ASN A 87 4.02 -7.66 -6.12
CA ASN A 87 2.90 -8.52 -5.73
C ASN A 87 3.08 -9.07 -4.30
N SER A 88 4.26 -9.62 -4.00
CA SER A 88 4.60 -10.12 -2.67
C SER A 88 4.50 -9.02 -1.62
N PHE A 89 5.02 -7.84 -1.91
CA PHE A 89 4.92 -6.70 -1.01
C PHE A 89 3.47 -6.25 -0.80
N ALA A 90 2.70 -6.05 -1.87
CA ALA A 90 1.31 -5.60 -1.79
C ALA A 90 0.46 -6.58 -0.96
N LYS A 91 0.69 -7.89 -1.14
CA LYS A 91 0.06 -8.94 -0.34
C LYS A 91 0.47 -8.88 1.13
N ALA A 92 1.76 -8.73 1.43
CA ALA A 92 2.24 -8.59 2.82
C ALA A 92 1.65 -7.35 3.50
N ALA A 93 1.68 -6.19 2.84
CA ALA A 93 1.10 -4.94 3.34
C ALA A 93 -0.40 -5.08 3.61
N GLN A 94 -1.14 -5.76 2.74
CA GLN A 94 -2.57 -6.02 2.94
C GLN A 94 -2.82 -6.95 4.14
N LEU A 95 -2.01 -7.99 4.31
CA LEU A 95 -2.11 -8.92 5.44
C LEU A 95 -1.85 -8.19 6.77
N TRP A 96 -0.80 -7.37 6.83
CA TRP A 96 -0.51 -6.53 8.00
C TRP A 96 -1.66 -5.56 8.29
N TRP A 97 -2.19 -4.89 7.26
CA TRP A 97 -3.30 -3.96 7.42
C TRP A 97 -4.59 -4.66 7.90
N SER A 98 -4.84 -5.89 7.44
CA SER A 98 -6.03 -6.69 7.80
C SER A 98 -6.04 -7.16 9.26
N GLU A 99 -4.98 -6.94 10.04
CA GLU A 99 -5.00 -7.29 11.46
C GLU A 99 -6.14 -6.58 12.20
N ILE A 100 -6.49 -5.34 11.83
CA ILE A 100 -7.60 -4.61 12.46
C ILE A 100 -8.94 -5.34 12.31
N THR A 101 -9.18 -6.03 11.20
CA THR A 101 -10.46 -6.72 10.94
C THR A 101 -10.63 -7.98 11.81
N LYS A 102 -9.56 -8.44 12.47
CA LYS A 102 -9.59 -9.57 13.40
C LYS A 102 -10.10 -9.18 14.78
N LEU A 103 -10.17 -7.88 15.09
CA LEU A 103 -10.70 -7.39 16.35
C LEU A 103 -12.23 -7.47 16.34
N GLU A 104 -12.82 -8.28 17.21
CA GLU A 104 -14.29 -8.38 17.34
C GLU A 104 -14.91 -7.03 17.75
N SER A 105 -14.31 -6.37 18.73
CA SER A 105 -14.77 -5.08 19.28
C SER A 105 -14.11 -3.86 18.64
N GLY A 106 -13.17 -4.06 17.71
CA GLY A 106 -12.36 -2.98 17.15
C GLY A 106 -11.45 -2.30 18.17
N ILE A 107 -10.96 -1.12 17.81
CA ILE A 107 -10.17 -0.24 18.68
C ILE A 107 -11.13 0.76 19.35
N ASP A 108 -10.92 1.08 20.63
CA ASP A 108 -11.61 2.17 21.31
C ASP A 108 -11.40 3.49 20.55
N GLN A 109 -12.46 4.05 19.99
CA GLN A 109 -12.39 5.24 19.14
C GLN A 109 -12.34 6.57 19.92
N ILE A 110 -12.53 6.55 21.23
CA ILE A 110 -12.46 7.74 22.10
C ILE A 110 -11.01 7.98 22.49
N GLN A 111 -10.39 6.99 23.11
CA GLN A 111 -8.99 7.07 23.55
C GLN A 111 -8.03 6.81 22.39
N ASN A 112 -8.42 5.92 21.47
CA ASN A 112 -7.63 5.47 20.32
C ASN A 112 -6.22 5.04 20.73
N LEU A 113 -6.11 4.36 21.88
CA LEU A 113 -4.85 3.84 22.40
C LEU A 113 -4.52 2.51 21.75
N TYR A 114 -3.26 2.36 21.34
CA TYR A 114 -2.71 1.12 20.86
C TYR A 114 -2.09 0.33 22.03
N TYR A 115 -2.41 -0.96 22.10
CA TYR A 115 -1.77 -1.90 23.00
C TYR A 115 -1.18 -3.08 22.24
N THR A 116 0.02 -3.51 22.62
CA THR A 116 0.77 -4.57 21.92
C THR A 116 0.09 -5.95 21.99
N HIS A 117 -0.74 -6.17 23.02
CA HIS A 117 -1.49 -7.42 23.21
C HIS A 117 -2.73 -7.55 22.32
N LEU A 118 -3.11 -6.51 21.56
CA LEU A 118 -4.28 -6.55 20.68
C LEU A 118 -4.07 -7.39 19.42
N GLY A 119 -2.84 -7.84 19.13
CA GLY A 119 -2.55 -8.61 17.92
C GLY A 119 -2.62 -7.80 16.62
N ILE A 120 -2.63 -6.47 16.71
CA ILE A 120 -2.65 -5.52 15.59
C ILE A 120 -1.33 -4.76 15.42
N ASN A 121 -0.22 -5.36 15.86
CA ASN A 121 1.08 -4.68 15.91
C ASN A 121 1.51 -4.18 14.52
N SER A 122 1.31 -4.98 13.48
CA SER A 122 1.71 -4.65 12.11
C SER A 122 0.84 -3.53 11.53
N PHE A 123 -0.48 -3.63 11.71
CA PHE A 123 -1.42 -2.56 11.38
C PHE A 123 -1.04 -1.27 12.10
N ALA A 124 -0.78 -1.33 13.40
CA ALA A 124 -0.52 -0.15 14.22
C ALA A 124 0.72 0.64 13.76
N LYS A 125 1.81 -0.05 13.40
CA LYS A 125 3.01 0.57 12.82
C LYS A 125 2.71 1.33 11.53
N MET A 126 1.88 0.77 10.65
CA MET A 126 1.48 1.40 9.39
C MET A 126 0.48 2.54 9.59
N ALA A 127 -0.44 2.40 10.54
CA ALA A 127 -1.58 3.28 10.78
C ALA A 127 -1.26 4.47 11.70
N SER A 128 -0.13 4.44 12.42
CA SER A 128 0.16 5.44 13.44
C SER A 128 0.48 6.82 12.89
N ASP A 129 -0.05 7.88 13.52
CA ASP A 129 0.34 9.26 13.19
C ASP A 129 1.72 9.66 13.75
N LEU A 130 2.35 8.76 14.51
CA LEU A 130 3.74 8.86 14.98
C LEU A 130 4.74 8.16 14.05
N THR A 131 4.26 7.47 13.00
CA THR A 131 5.11 6.89 11.96
C THR A 131 5.29 7.91 10.83
N THR A 132 6.54 8.21 10.49
CA THR A 132 6.94 9.27 9.55
C THR A 132 7.68 8.74 8.33
N GLY A 133 8.36 7.60 8.47
CA GLY A 133 9.17 7.03 7.40
C GLY A 133 9.02 5.52 7.26
N VAL A 134 9.27 5.02 6.06
CA VAL A 134 9.29 3.59 5.75
C VAL A 134 10.42 3.26 4.79
N GLY A 135 11.05 2.10 4.99
CA GLY A 135 11.95 1.50 4.01
C GLY A 135 11.81 -0.01 4.07
N CYS A 136 11.73 -0.66 2.91
CA CYS A 136 11.39 -2.09 2.85
C CYS A 136 12.29 -2.84 1.88
N ALA A 137 12.37 -4.15 2.04
CA ALA A 137 13.03 -5.05 1.12
C ALA A 137 12.17 -6.26 0.78
N VAL A 138 12.27 -6.71 -0.46
CA VAL A 138 11.68 -7.97 -0.95
C VAL A 138 12.81 -8.84 -1.48
N VAL A 139 13.11 -9.94 -0.79
CA VAL A 139 14.24 -10.82 -1.14
C VAL A 139 13.73 -12.21 -1.48
N HIS A 140 14.08 -12.68 -2.68
CA HIS A 140 13.82 -14.04 -3.13
C HIS A 140 14.98 -14.96 -2.70
N CYS A 141 14.68 -15.94 -1.85
CA CYS A 141 15.65 -16.85 -1.22
C CYS A 141 15.59 -18.26 -1.82
N GLY A 142 15.17 -18.40 -3.07
CA GLY A 142 14.97 -19.68 -3.75
C GLY A 142 13.64 -20.33 -3.38
N ASN A 143 13.52 -20.87 -2.17
CA ASN A 143 12.32 -21.56 -1.69
C ASN A 143 11.41 -20.71 -0.79
N ARG A 144 11.67 -19.41 -0.71
CA ARG A 144 10.85 -18.45 0.00
C ARG A 144 11.07 -17.03 -0.51
N ILE A 145 10.11 -16.15 -0.25
CA ILE A 145 10.27 -14.70 -0.42
C ILE A 145 10.08 -14.05 0.94
N ASN A 146 11.08 -13.29 1.37
CA ASN A 146 11.00 -12.46 2.57
C ASN A 146 10.60 -11.04 2.17
N VAL A 147 9.51 -10.55 2.75
CA VAL A 147 9.13 -9.13 2.69
C VAL A 147 9.35 -8.54 4.07
N VAL A 148 10.13 -7.48 4.17
CA VAL A 148 10.45 -6.79 5.42
C VAL A 148 10.28 -5.29 5.22
N CYS A 149 9.61 -4.61 6.14
CA CYS A 149 9.53 -3.15 6.21
C CYS A 149 9.98 -2.68 7.58
N HIS A 150 10.89 -1.71 7.61
CA HIS A 150 11.23 -0.97 8.81
C HIS A 150 10.58 0.40 8.80
N TYR A 151 10.21 0.89 9.98
CA TYR A 151 9.51 2.15 10.16
C TYR A 151 10.30 3.09 11.06
N ASP A 152 10.33 4.36 10.68
CA ASP A 152 10.68 5.44 11.59
C ASP A 152 9.41 5.83 12.35
N THR A 153 9.36 5.49 13.63
CA THR A 153 8.17 5.67 14.47
C THR A 153 8.52 5.73 15.94
N THR A 154 7.79 6.59 16.67
CA THR A 154 7.83 6.64 18.13
C THR A 154 6.63 5.95 18.78
N LEU A 155 5.85 5.17 18.01
CA LEU A 155 4.71 4.41 18.54
C LEU A 155 5.19 3.41 19.60
N ALA A 156 4.60 3.47 20.78
CA ALA A 156 4.86 2.54 21.88
C ALA A 156 3.55 1.99 22.45
N ASN A 157 3.65 0.99 23.33
CA ASN A 157 2.49 0.45 24.04
C ASN A 157 1.79 1.55 24.85
N ALA A 158 0.45 1.50 24.88
CA ALA A 158 -0.41 2.48 25.56
C ALA A 158 -0.26 3.92 25.05
N VAL A 159 0.25 4.11 23.83
CA VAL A 159 0.27 5.41 23.15
C VAL A 159 -0.90 5.49 22.18
N LYS A 160 -1.40 6.70 21.96
CA LYS A 160 -2.44 6.96 20.96
C LYS A 160 -1.96 6.54 19.59
N LEU A 161 -2.76 5.74 18.89
CA LEU A 161 -2.46 5.25 17.55
C LEU A 161 -2.45 6.41 16.55
N TYR A 162 -3.53 7.20 16.52
CA TYR A 162 -3.58 8.44 15.76
C TYR A 162 -4.52 9.45 16.40
N THR A 163 -4.40 10.71 16.03
CA THR A 163 -5.22 11.78 16.58
C THR A 163 -6.54 11.87 15.85
N CYS A 164 -7.60 11.32 16.46
CA CYS A 164 -8.96 11.40 15.93
C CYS A 164 -9.45 12.85 15.80
N GLY A 165 -10.10 13.19 14.69
CA GLY A 165 -10.69 14.50 14.45
C GLY A 165 -11.03 14.73 12.97
N PRO A 166 -11.64 15.87 12.60
CA PRO A 166 -11.87 16.21 11.20
C PRO A 166 -10.58 16.11 10.39
N THR A 167 -10.64 15.45 9.23
CA THR A 167 -9.45 15.14 8.43
C THR A 167 -8.61 16.40 8.17
N CYS A 168 -7.30 16.30 8.37
CA CYS A 168 -6.31 17.37 8.15
C CYS A 168 -6.50 18.67 8.97
N ASN A 169 -7.43 18.75 9.91
CA ASN A 169 -7.66 19.99 10.66
C ASN A 169 -6.53 20.34 11.65
N ARG A 170 -5.55 19.46 11.83
CA ARG A 170 -4.36 19.67 12.66
C ARG A 170 -3.05 19.49 11.87
N CYS A 171 -3.08 19.56 10.54
CA CYS A 171 -1.85 19.73 9.75
C CYS A 171 -1.26 21.13 10.00
N GLU A 172 0.05 21.29 9.81
CA GLU A 172 0.78 22.53 10.07
C GLU A 172 0.24 23.75 9.30
N ASN A 173 -0.14 23.55 8.02
CA ASN A 173 -0.81 24.58 7.19
C ASN A 173 -2.32 24.31 7.04
N GLY A 174 -2.90 23.62 8.01
CA GLY A 174 -4.31 23.23 8.02
C GLY A 174 -4.71 22.40 6.79
N THR A 175 -5.98 22.53 6.39
CA THR A 175 -6.55 21.76 5.27
C THR A 175 -5.99 22.15 3.91
N SER A 176 -5.38 23.34 3.77
CA SER A 176 -4.85 23.82 2.50
C SER A 176 -3.66 22.98 1.98
N SER A 177 -2.86 22.42 2.90
CA SER A 177 -1.73 21.54 2.56
C SER A 177 -2.12 20.06 2.52
N CYS A 178 -3.39 19.74 2.75
CA CYS A 178 -3.86 18.36 2.82
C CYS A 178 -3.92 17.76 1.43
N VAL A 179 -3.19 16.66 1.21
CA VAL A 179 -3.26 15.89 -0.04
C VAL A 179 -3.81 14.52 0.29
N ASN A 180 -4.95 14.17 -0.31
CA ASN A 180 -5.60 12.86 -0.10
C ASN A 180 -5.80 12.50 1.39
N GLY A 181 -6.17 13.48 2.22
CA GLY A 181 -6.40 13.26 3.65
C GLY A 181 -5.13 13.13 4.51
N LEU A 182 -3.94 13.31 3.94
CA LEU A 182 -2.67 13.27 4.64
C LEU A 182 -2.06 14.67 4.76
N CYS A 183 -1.40 14.94 5.88
CA CYS A 183 -0.54 16.10 6.03
C CYS A 183 0.75 15.91 5.20
N PRO A 184 1.36 17.00 4.72
CA PRO A 184 2.68 16.93 4.11
C PRO A 184 3.67 16.23 5.05
N ALA A 185 4.65 15.53 4.47
CA ALA A 185 5.78 15.07 5.25
C ALA A 185 6.43 16.27 5.94
N ALA A 186 6.87 16.09 7.20
CA ALA A 186 7.67 17.10 7.87
C ALA A 186 8.88 17.40 6.98
N SER A 187 9.03 18.67 6.61
CA SER A 187 9.93 19.09 5.54
C SER A 187 11.38 18.69 5.84
N GLU A 188 11.95 17.82 5.02
CA GLU A 188 13.26 18.15 4.46
C GLU A 188 13.01 18.90 3.16
N THR A 189 13.54 20.12 3.08
CA THR A 189 13.46 20.97 1.90
C THR A 189 14.04 20.23 0.69
N CYS A 190 13.20 19.77 -0.23
CA CYS A 190 13.65 19.36 -1.55
C CYS A 190 14.03 20.61 -2.35
N SER A 191 15.31 20.98 -2.38
CA SER A 191 15.84 21.82 -3.46
C SER A 191 15.85 20.98 -4.72
N VAL A 192 14.88 21.19 -5.60
CA VAL A 192 14.87 20.61 -6.94
C VAL A 192 16.04 21.21 -7.71
N ALA A 193 17.14 20.46 -7.80
CA ALA A 193 18.17 20.73 -8.78
C ALA A 193 17.64 20.27 -10.14
N THR A 194 17.11 21.21 -10.92
CA THR A 194 16.85 21.02 -12.34
C THR A 194 18.18 20.73 -13.04
N THR A 195 18.33 19.51 -13.56
CA THR A 195 19.33 19.27 -14.60
C THR A 195 18.65 18.61 -15.80
N THR A 196 18.68 19.36 -16.88
CA THR A 196 18.26 18.98 -18.23
C THR A 196 19.33 18.08 -18.85
N ALA A 197 19.00 16.84 -19.18
CA ALA A 197 19.51 16.11 -20.35
C ALA A 197 18.80 14.74 -20.45
N ALA A 198 18.16 14.50 -21.59
CA ALA A 198 17.63 13.18 -21.95
C ALA A 198 18.79 12.23 -22.29
N PRO A 199 18.84 10.99 -21.75
CA PRO A 199 19.65 9.94 -22.34
C PRO A 199 18.84 9.21 -23.41
N GLU A 200 19.50 9.04 -24.54
CA GLU A 200 19.12 8.22 -25.69
C GLU A 200 18.89 6.77 -25.26
N ALA A 201 17.81 6.16 -25.77
CA ALA A 201 17.38 4.82 -25.41
C ALA A 201 18.40 3.76 -25.86
N THR A 202 19.12 3.19 -24.90
CA THR A 202 19.87 1.94 -25.08
C THR A 202 19.19 0.83 -24.28
N THR A 203 18.77 -0.21 -24.99
CA THR A 203 18.10 -1.41 -24.48
C THR A 203 19.07 -2.27 -23.65
N THR A 204 19.10 -2.01 -22.35
CA THR A 204 19.55 -2.96 -21.32
C THR A 204 18.45 -3.08 -20.27
N THR A 205 17.90 -4.28 -20.12
CA THR A 205 16.76 -4.66 -19.25
C THR A 205 17.09 -4.63 -17.76
N THR A 206 17.57 -3.49 -17.26
CA THR A 206 17.87 -3.27 -15.84
C THR A 206 17.01 -2.12 -15.32
N GLU A 207 16.11 -2.42 -14.40
CA GLU A 207 15.21 -1.44 -13.78
C GLU A 207 16.00 -0.36 -13.03
N PRO A 208 15.51 0.90 -12.98
CA PRO A 208 16.25 2.02 -12.41
C PRO A 208 16.43 1.88 -10.90
N ASN A 209 17.61 2.29 -10.43
CA ASN A 209 18.00 2.35 -9.01
C ASN A 209 18.66 3.70 -8.70
N THR A 210 17.90 4.77 -8.87
CA THR A 210 18.35 6.16 -8.68
C THR A 210 17.95 6.72 -7.32
N LEU A 211 16.88 6.22 -6.69
CA LEU A 211 16.39 6.73 -5.41
C LEU A 211 17.29 6.31 -4.24
N CYS A 212 17.77 5.06 -4.24
CA CYS A 212 18.74 4.56 -3.26
C CYS A 212 19.90 3.85 -3.98
N PRO A 213 20.84 4.59 -4.60
CA PRO A 213 21.88 4.02 -5.45
C PRO A 213 22.78 2.98 -4.76
N ASN A 214 22.97 3.13 -3.44
CA ASN A 214 23.82 2.26 -2.62
C ASN A 214 23.13 0.98 -2.15
N ASN A 215 21.82 0.87 -2.35
CA ASN A 215 21.05 -0.31 -1.95
C ASN A 215 20.76 -1.15 -3.19
N HIS A 216 21.37 -2.34 -3.27
CA HIS A 216 21.21 -3.26 -4.38
C HIS A 216 20.09 -4.28 -4.12
N GLY A 217 19.41 -4.75 -5.17
CA GLY A 217 18.30 -5.70 -5.06
C GLY A 217 16.92 -5.08 -4.83
N MET A 218 16.86 -3.76 -4.71
CA MET A 218 15.63 -2.96 -4.73
C MET A 218 15.65 -2.02 -5.94
N THR A 219 14.47 -1.70 -6.48
CA THR A 219 14.31 -0.86 -7.68
C THR A 219 13.39 0.31 -7.38
N ASP A 220 13.56 1.43 -8.09
CA ASP A 220 12.72 2.62 -7.89
C ASP A 220 11.22 2.34 -8.07
N PRO A 221 10.77 1.56 -9.08
CA PRO A 221 9.36 1.17 -9.20
C PRO A 221 8.81 0.44 -7.96
N LEU A 222 9.60 -0.47 -7.38
CA LEU A 222 9.21 -1.17 -6.15
C LEU A 222 9.13 -0.20 -4.96
N ARG A 223 10.09 0.72 -4.82
CA ARG A 223 10.08 1.75 -3.76
C ARG A 223 8.85 2.65 -3.85
N PHE A 224 8.51 3.11 -5.05
CA PHE A 224 7.30 3.90 -5.27
C PHE A 224 6.04 3.12 -4.97
N ALA A 225 5.95 1.85 -5.39
CA ALA A 225 4.81 0.99 -5.07
C ALA A 225 4.66 0.77 -3.56
N ILE A 226 5.78 0.59 -2.84
CA ILE A 226 5.81 0.49 -1.38
C ILE A 226 5.24 1.74 -0.74
N LEU A 227 5.79 2.90 -1.10
CA LEU A 227 5.38 4.17 -0.53
C LEU A 227 3.91 4.47 -0.82
N ALA A 228 3.49 4.26 -2.07
CA ALA A 228 2.12 4.49 -2.51
C ALA A 228 1.12 3.59 -1.78
N LYS A 229 1.39 2.29 -1.63
CA LYS A 229 0.49 1.39 -0.91
C LYS A 229 0.34 1.80 0.56
N HIS A 230 1.44 2.09 1.27
CA HIS A 230 1.36 2.55 2.65
C HIS A 230 0.54 3.84 2.77
N ASN A 231 0.85 4.86 1.96
CA ASN A 231 0.14 6.13 2.01
C ASN A 231 -1.34 5.99 1.59
N SER A 232 -1.68 5.10 0.65
CA SER A 232 -3.09 4.83 0.28
C SER A 232 -3.89 4.24 1.45
N LEU A 233 -3.29 3.34 2.23
CA LEU A 233 -3.92 2.75 3.41
C LEU A 233 -4.11 3.80 4.51
N ARG A 234 -3.09 4.64 4.73
CA ARG A 234 -3.16 5.77 5.66
C ARG A 234 -4.21 6.81 5.25
N THR A 235 -4.35 7.09 3.96
CA THR A 235 -5.41 7.93 3.39
C THR A 235 -6.80 7.36 3.73
N ALA A 236 -7.03 6.06 3.51
CA ALA A 236 -8.30 5.42 3.84
C ALA A 236 -8.64 5.57 5.34
N LEU A 237 -7.66 5.34 6.22
CA LEU A 237 -7.84 5.54 7.65
C LEU A 237 -8.13 7.01 7.99
N ALA A 238 -7.36 7.95 7.44
CA ALA A 238 -7.49 9.37 7.71
C ALA A 238 -8.84 9.94 7.26
N LEU A 239 -9.40 9.40 6.17
CA LEU A 239 -10.73 9.73 5.66
C LEU A 239 -11.87 9.01 6.41
N GLY A 240 -11.55 8.10 7.33
CA GLY A 240 -12.51 7.37 8.15
C GLY A 240 -13.27 6.31 7.37
N THR A 241 -12.54 5.54 6.54
CA THR A 241 -13.13 4.57 5.61
C THR A 241 -12.68 3.13 5.83
N VAL A 242 -11.91 2.91 6.90
CA VAL A 242 -11.46 1.61 7.35
C VAL A 242 -12.42 1.10 8.41
N GLU A 243 -12.92 -0.11 8.27
CA GLU A 243 -13.77 -0.74 9.28
C GLU A 243 -13.01 -0.90 10.60
N ASN A 244 -13.70 -0.60 11.70
CA ASN A 244 -13.16 -0.74 13.04
C ASN A 244 -13.42 -2.16 13.55
N GLY A 245 -12.59 -3.11 13.13
CA GLY A 245 -12.82 -4.51 13.45
C GLY A 245 -14.12 -5.04 12.85
N GLN A 246 -14.77 -5.97 13.55
CA GLN A 246 -16.02 -6.60 13.12
C GLN A 246 -17.27 -5.82 13.56
N THR A 247 -17.10 -4.57 14.01
CA THR A 247 -18.19 -3.78 14.60
C THR A 247 -19.23 -3.28 13.60
N GLY A 248 -18.94 -3.35 12.29
CA GLY A 248 -19.75 -2.73 11.25
C GLY A 248 -19.70 -1.19 11.23
N VAL A 249 -18.82 -0.59 12.05
CA VAL A 249 -18.60 0.87 12.15
C VAL A 249 -17.22 1.21 11.60
N MET A 250 -17.08 2.38 10.98
CA MET A 250 -15.80 2.87 10.47
C MET A 250 -14.94 3.48 11.60
N CYS A 251 -13.62 3.36 11.47
CA CYS A 251 -12.66 4.11 12.26
C CYS A 251 -12.90 5.61 12.14
N ARG A 252 -12.63 6.36 13.21
CA ARG A 252 -12.71 7.82 13.20
C ARG A 252 -11.63 8.39 12.27
N LYS A 253 -11.96 9.52 11.66
CA LYS A 253 -11.05 10.30 10.83
C LYS A 253 -9.80 10.73 11.60
N ALA A 254 -8.67 10.84 10.91
CA ALA A 254 -7.43 11.32 11.49
C ALA A 254 -7.21 12.81 11.17
N SER A 255 -7.00 13.61 12.21
CA SER A 255 -6.82 15.05 12.10
C SER A 255 -5.46 15.50 11.57
N LYS A 256 -4.44 14.65 11.71
CA LYS A 256 -3.05 14.98 11.36
C LYS A 256 -2.21 13.78 10.92
N MET A 257 -2.77 12.90 10.09
CA MET A 257 -2.04 11.73 9.59
C MET A 257 -0.91 12.18 8.64
N PRO A 258 0.38 11.99 8.94
CA PRO A 258 1.44 12.41 8.04
C PRO A 258 1.56 11.48 6.83
N THR A 259 1.90 12.06 5.69
CA THR A 259 2.42 11.33 4.53
C THR A 259 3.77 10.73 4.89
N LEU A 260 3.95 9.43 4.69
CA LEU A 260 5.24 8.78 4.90
C LEU A 260 6.24 9.19 3.83
N THR A 261 7.51 9.27 4.21
CA THR A 261 8.65 9.37 3.28
C THR A 261 9.36 8.03 3.14
N TYR A 262 10.02 7.83 1.99
CA TYR A 262 10.84 6.63 1.78
C TYR A 262 12.25 6.87 2.32
N SER A 263 12.77 5.93 3.13
CA SER A 263 14.11 6.04 3.72
C SER A 263 15.02 4.92 3.24
N CYS A 264 16.09 5.30 2.54
CA CYS A 264 17.13 4.36 2.09
C CYS A 264 17.87 3.69 3.27
N ASN A 265 17.96 4.35 4.43
CA ASN A 265 18.59 3.77 5.63
C ASN A 265 17.70 2.68 6.24
N LEU A 266 16.38 2.89 6.29
CA LEU A 266 15.43 1.87 6.70
C LEU A 266 15.40 0.72 5.68
N GLU A 267 15.45 1.01 4.38
CA GLU A 267 15.57 -0.02 3.33
C GLU A 267 16.84 -0.86 3.51
N CYS A 268 18.00 -0.24 3.77
CA CYS A 268 19.26 -0.94 3.94
C CYS A 268 19.19 -1.96 5.09
N THR A 269 18.66 -1.53 6.24
CA THR A 269 18.48 -2.43 7.39
C THR A 269 17.42 -3.51 7.12
N ALA A 270 16.33 -3.17 6.42
CA ALA A 270 15.30 -4.13 6.02
C ALA A 270 15.84 -5.16 5.01
N LEU A 271 16.75 -4.76 4.11
CA LEU A 271 17.41 -5.62 3.14
C LEU A 271 18.34 -6.60 3.84
N ALA A 272 19.20 -6.11 4.74
CA ALA A 272 20.06 -6.98 5.56
C ALA A 272 19.24 -8.00 6.36
N ARG A 273 18.08 -7.57 6.86
CA ARG A 273 17.13 -8.41 7.57
C ARG A 273 16.50 -9.46 6.65
N ALA A 274 15.94 -9.06 5.51
CA ALA A 274 15.31 -9.92 4.52
C ALA A 274 16.28 -10.98 3.94
N SER A 275 17.53 -10.59 3.70
CA SER A 275 18.59 -11.46 3.18
C SER A 275 19.03 -12.57 4.14
N LYS A 276 18.59 -12.56 5.40
CA LYS A 276 18.79 -13.72 6.30
C LYS A 276 18.02 -14.96 5.83
N CYS A 277 17.00 -14.82 4.98
CA CYS A 277 16.27 -15.94 4.40
C CYS A 277 15.75 -16.91 5.49
N SER A 278 16.18 -18.18 5.47
CA SER A 278 15.81 -19.19 6.45
C SER A 278 16.34 -18.93 7.87
N GLN A 279 17.33 -18.05 8.00
CA GLN A 279 17.94 -17.65 9.28
C GLN A 279 17.26 -16.41 9.90
N MET A 280 16.18 -15.90 9.29
CA MET A 280 15.37 -14.83 9.88
C MET A 280 14.53 -15.42 11.03
N ASP A 281 14.81 -14.98 12.25
CA ASP A 281 13.97 -15.26 13.42
C ASP A 281 12.65 -14.46 13.38
N SER A 282 11.67 -14.85 14.18
CA SER A 282 10.39 -14.13 14.28
C SER A 282 10.48 -12.81 15.05
N THR A 283 11.62 -12.55 15.72
CA THR A 283 11.79 -11.37 16.57
C THR A 283 12.68 -10.34 15.88
N PRO A 284 12.20 -9.10 15.66
CA PRO A 284 13.02 -8.04 15.09
C PRO A 284 14.24 -7.70 15.96
N PRO A 285 15.32 -7.17 15.38
CA PRO A 285 16.43 -6.61 16.15
C PRO A 285 15.95 -5.51 17.12
N GLN A 286 16.65 -5.36 18.25
CA GLN A 286 16.32 -4.34 19.25
C GLN A 286 16.29 -2.93 18.62
N CYS A 287 15.32 -2.12 19.04
CA CYS A 287 15.10 -0.74 18.55
C CYS A 287 14.69 -0.62 17.07
N ILE A 288 14.35 -1.72 16.40
CA ILE A 288 13.81 -1.69 15.04
C ILE A 288 12.30 -1.95 15.08
N SER A 289 11.54 -1.01 14.53
CA SER A 289 10.12 -1.22 14.26
C SER A 289 9.97 -1.94 12.92
N GLU A 290 9.68 -3.24 12.95
CA GLU A 290 9.66 -4.11 11.76
C GLU A 290 8.28 -4.72 11.52
N ASN A 291 7.81 -4.74 10.27
CA ASN A 291 6.84 -5.71 9.80
C ASN A 291 7.53 -6.68 8.84
N SER A 292 7.33 -7.98 9.03
CA SER A 292 7.86 -9.00 8.13
C SER A 292 6.81 -10.05 7.77
N TYR A 293 6.95 -10.61 6.58
CA TYR A 293 6.14 -11.72 6.10
C TYR A 293 6.98 -12.62 5.19
N ASN A 294 6.81 -13.93 5.34
CA ASN A 294 7.49 -14.93 4.54
C ASN A 294 6.48 -15.70 3.69
N PHE A 295 6.71 -15.70 2.37
CA PHE A 295 6.00 -16.58 1.44
C PHE A 295 6.82 -17.85 1.21
N THR A 296 6.22 -19.03 1.34
CA THR A 296 6.83 -20.33 1.02
C THR A 296 6.14 -21.08 -0.12
N LYS A 297 4.99 -20.59 -0.57
CA LYS A 297 4.17 -21.20 -1.63
C LYS A 297 4.08 -20.25 -2.82
N ASN A 298 3.88 -20.82 -4.01
CA ASN A 298 3.60 -20.08 -5.25
C ASN A 298 4.68 -19.05 -5.65
N LEU A 299 5.95 -19.38 -5.39
CA LEU A 299 7.09 -18.47 -5.51
C LEU A 299 7.51 -18.20 -6.96
N ASN A 300 7.39 -19.22 -7.81
CA ASN A 300 7.79 -19.19 -9.22
C ASN A 300 6.59 -19.37 -10.16
N ARG A 301 5.39 -18.96 -9.75
CA ARG A 301 4.22 -19.12 -10.64
C ARG A 301 4.47 -18.39 -11.95
N THR A 302 4.45 -19.14 -13.04
CA THR A 302 4.64 -18.59 -14.37
C THR A 302 3.43 -17.76 -14.78
N LEU A 303 3.63 -16.88 -15.76
CA LEU A 303 2.55 -16.08 -16.35
C LEU A 303 1.35 -16.94 -16.78
N SER A 304 1.61 -18.10 -17.37
CA SER A 304 0.59 -19.07 -17.79
C SER A 304 -0.11 -19.76 -16.61
N GLN A 305 0.60 -20.05 -15.52
CA GLN A 305 0.00 -20.64 -14.31
C GLN A 305 -0.89 -19.64 -13.56
N ALA A 306 -0.53 -18.37 -13.56
CA ALA A 306 -1.35 -17.28 -13.00
C ALA A 306 -2.61 -17.04 -13.83
N ALA A 307 -2.50 -17.02 -15.17
CA ALA A 307 -3.63 -16.85 -16.09
C ALA A 307 -4.64 -18.01 -16.00
N ASN A 308 -4.15 -19.26 -15.95
CA ASN A 308 -5.03 -20.43 -15.85
C ASN A 308 -5.79 -20.49 -14.51
N ALA A 309 -5.21 -19.98 -13.42
CA ALA A 309 -5.89 -19.95 -12.14
C ALA A 309 -7.15 -19.05 -12.20
N VAL A 310 -7.15 -17.97 -12.99
CA VAL A 310 -8.29 -17.04 -13.16
C VAL A 310 -9.44 -17.68 -13.95
N CYS A 311 -9.13 -18.57 -14.89
CA CYS A 311 -10.12 -19.10 -15.83
C CYS A 311 -10.92 -20.31 -15.32
N PHE A 312 -10.57 -20.91 -14.18
CA PHE A 312 -11.21 -22.15 -13.68
C PHE A 312 -11.99 -21.99 -12.37
N SER A 313 -12.24 -20.76 -11.91
CA SER A 313 -13.08 -20.48 -10.73
C SER A 313 -14.35 -19.72 -11.12
N SER A 314 -15.14 -20.35 -11.98
CA SER A 314 -16.50 -19.97 -12.34
C SER A 314 -17.41 -21.17 -12.18
#